data_AF-A0A957VNF8-F1
#
_entry.id   AF-A0A957VNF8-F1
#
_cell.length_a   1.000
_cell.length_b   1.000
_cell.length_c   1.000
_cell.angle_alpha   90.00
_cell.angle_beta   90.00
_cell.angle_gamma   90.00
#
_symmetry.space_group_name_H-M   'P 1'
#
loop_
_entity.id
_entity.type
_entity.pdbx_description
1 polymer ?
#
loop_
_entity_poly.entity_id
_entity_poly.type
_entity_poly.pdbx_seq_one_letter_code
_entity_poly.pdbx_strand_id
1 'polypeptide(L)'
;MTSEAQVLTPGGGPDPVVEEEARIYVASQWKLTWWRFKKHRVAYFSGIVVVLIYLVAAFAEFLAPFPTDAYNAQYTYAPPQRLHLFQRTDAGLRFSPYVNG
;
A
#
# COMPACT_ATOMS: atom_id res chain seq x y z
N MET A 1 50.23 36.90 43.40
CA MET A 1 50.40 35.61 44.11
C MET A 1 49.30 35.58 45.16
N THR A 2 48.20 34.85 45.04
CA THR A 2 47.97 33.48 44.57
C THR A 2 46.51 33.40 44.09
N SER A 3 46.30 33.22 42.79
CA SER A 3 46.01 31.91 42.17
C SER A 3 44.58 31.46 42.47
N GLU A 4 43.72 31.75 41.50
CA GLU A 4 42.39 31.19 41.25
C GLU A 4 42.47 29.68 41.02
N ALA A 5 42.84 28.92 42.04
CA ALA A 5 42.71 27.47 42.02
C ALA A 5 41.29 27.10 42.47
N GLN A 6 40.30 27.50 41.67
CA GLN A 6 38.99 26.86 41.74
C GLN A 6 39.16 25.48 41.11
N VAL A 7 39.44 24.52 41.98
CA VAL A 7 39.68 23.12 41.69
C VAL A 7 38.53 22.58 40.86
N LEU A 8 38.86 22.18 39.64
CA LEU A 8 38.10 21.24 38.83
C LEU A 8 37.75 20.03 39.70
N THR A 9 36.49 19.88 40.05
CA THR A 9 35.95 18.60 40.53
C THR A 9 35.92 17.64 39.34
N PRO A 10 36.75 16.58 39.28
CA PRO A 10 36.61 15.53 38.30
C PRO A 10 35.59 14.54 38.87
N GLY A 11 34.34 14.96 38.90
CA GLY A 11 33.24 14.21 39.51
C GLY A 11 31.98 14.28 38.67
N GLY A 12 32.12 14.40 37.35
CA GLY A 12 31.03 14.22 36.40
C GLY A 12 30.98 12.76 36.00
N GLY A 13 30.32 11.92 36.81
CA GLY A 13 29.73 10.71 36.25
C GLY A 13 28.75 11.14 35.14
N PRO A 14 28.63 10.40 34.04
CA PRO A 14 27.79 10.81 32.92
C PRO A 14 26.36 11.07 33.43
N ASP A 15 25.89 12.31 33.25
CA ASP A 15 24.54 12.69 33.62
C ASP A 15 23.57 11.77 32.85
N PRO A 16 22.71 11.00 33.54
CA PRO A 16 21.89 9.96 32.91
C PRO A 16 20.93 10.55 31.85
N VAL A 17 20.57 11.82 32.01
CA VAL A 17 19.69 12.56 31.09
C VAL A 17 20.36 12.78 29.72
N VAL A 18 21.67 13.05 29.71
CA VAL A 18 22.43 13.32 28.47
C VAL A 18 22.63 12.04 27.65
N GLU A 19 22.80 10.90 28.33
CA GLU A 19 22.96 9.60 27.67
C GLU A 19 21.64 9.07 27.08
N GLU A 20 20.50 9.32 27.73
CA GLU A 20 19.17 9.01 27.18
C GLU A 20 18.86 9.85 25.94
N GLU A 21 19.11 11.17 25.97
CA GLU A 21 18.89 12.03 24.82
C GLU A 21 19.78 11.65 23.62
N ALA A 22 21.06 11.31 23.87
CA ALA A 22 21.98 10.83 22.85
C ALA A 22 21.56 9.48 22.26
N ARG A 23 21.09 8.54 23.09
CA ARG A 23 20.56 7.24 22.63
C ARG A 23 19.29 7.42 21.79
N ILE A 24 18.42 8.39 22.11
CA ILE A 24 17.23 8.73 21.31
C ILE A 24 17.63 9.36 19.95
N TYR A 25 18.66 10.20 19.94
CA TYR A 25 19.17 10.81 18.70
C TYR A 25 19.88 9.81 17.76
N VAL A 26 20.52 8.78 18.32
CA VAL A 26 21.14 7.68 17.55
C VAL A 26 20.13 6.59 17.19
N ALA A 27 19.10 6.38 18.01
CA ALA A 27 18.08 5.37 17.76
C ALA A 27 17.06 5.81 16.70
N SER A 28 17.45 5.50 15.47
CA SER A 28 16.58 5.15 14.33
C SER A 28 15.80 6.31 13.73
N GLN A 29 16.46 7.01 12.79
CA GLN A 29 15.83 7.77 11.70
C GLN A 29 14.58 7.08 11.11
N TRP A 30 14.57 5.74 11.12
CA TRP A 30 13.46 4.91 10.66
C TRP A 30 12.16 5.14 11.46
N LYS A 31 12.24 5.33 12.78
CA LYS A 31 11.06 5.66 13.60
C LYS A 31 10.46 7.01 13.20
N LEU A 32 11.31 8.00 12.89
CA LEU A 32 10.88 9.32 12.44
C LEU A 32 10.18 9.24 11.07
N THR A 33 10.73 8.46 10.16
CA THR A 33 10.11 8.17 8.85
C THR A 33 8.76 7.47 9.00
N TRP A 34 8.66 6.46 9.87
CA TRP A 34 7.41 5.74 10.12
C TRP A 34 6.30 6.62 10.71
N TRP A 35 6.65 7.51 11.63
CA TRP A 35 5.71 8.47 12.22
C TRP A 35 5.21 9.48 11.17
N ARG A 36 6.11 9.96 10.29
CA ARG A 36 5.74 10.83 9.17
C ARG A 36 4.82 10.10 8.18
N PHE A 37 5.10 8.82 7.89
CA PHE A 37 4.31 7.99 6.99
C PHE A 37 2.88 7.76 7.50
N LYS A 38 2.70 7.40 8.79
CA LYS A 38 1.37 7.23 9.39
C LYS A 38 0.55 8.53 9.48
N LYS A 39 1.18 9.71 9.52
CA LYS A 39 0.47 10.99 9.62
C LYS A 39 -0.34 11.30 8.35
N HIS A 40 0.06 10.76 7.19
CA HIS A 40 -0.64 10.96 5.94
C HIS A 40 -1.73 9.90 5.72
N ARG A 41 -3.00 10.32 5.76
CA ARG A 41 -4.16 9.43 5.49
C ARG A 41 -4.05 8.73 4.13
N VAL A 42 -3.46 9.38 3.14
CA VAL A 42 -3.21 8.83 1.80
C VAL A 42 -2.20 7.67 1.84
N ALA A 43 -1.10 7.82 2.59
CA ALA A 43 -0.06 6.79 2.71
C ALA A 43 -0.57 5.54 3.45
N TYR A 44 -1.45 5.73 4.43
CA TYR A 44 -2.11 4.62 5.10
C TYR A 44 -3.09 3.89 4.18
N PHE A 45 -3.91 4.64 3.42
CA PHE A 45 -4.86 4.04 2.49
C PHE A 45 -4.18 3.29 1.35
N SER A 46 -3.11 3.85 0.77
CA SER A 46 -2.34 3.15 -0.27
C SER A 46 -1.70 1.87 0.26
N GLY A 47 -1.20 1.86 1.51
CA GLY A 47 -0.72 0.65 2.17
C GLY A 47 -1.80 -0.45 2.26
N ILE A 48 -3.03 -0.08 2.64
CA ILE A 48 -4.16 -1.03 2.68
C ILE A 48 -4.47 -1.56 1.27
N VAL A 49 -4.55 -0.69 0.27
CA VAL A 49 -4.84 -1.10 -1.12
C VAL A 49 -3.80 -2.09 -1.62
N VAL A 50 -2.51 -1.83 -1.37
CA VAL A 50 -1.43 -2.76 -1.74
C VAL A 50 -1.62 -4.10 -1.07
N VAL A 51 -1.87 -4.13 0.24
CA VAL A 51 -2.13 -5.38 0.99
C VAL A 51 -3.32 -6.14 0.41
N LEU A 52 -4.41 -5.46 0.05
CA LEU A 52 -5.59 -6.08 -0.57
C LEU A 52 -5.26 -6.71 -1.92
N ILE A 53 -4.48 -6.02 -2.77
CA ILE A 53 -4.05 -6.57 -4.07
C ILE A 53 -3.21 -7.84 -3.85
N TYR A 54 -2.28 -7.83 -2.90
CA TYR A 54 -1.47 -9.00 -2.58
C TYR A 54 -2.30 -10.15 -1.99
N LEU A 55 -3.34 -9.85 -1.20
CA LEU A 55 -4.27 -10.87 -0.73
C LEU A 55 -5.02 -11.50 -1.90
N VAL A 56 -5.58 -10.70 -2.81
CA VAL A 56 -6.24 -11.21 -4.02
C VAL A 56 -5.28 -12.08 -4.84
N ALA A 57 -4.02 -11.67 -4.99
CA ALA A 57 -3.00 -12.45 -5.69
C ALA A 57 -2.68 -13.77 -4.97
N ALA A 58 -2.58 -13.76 -3.63
CA ALA A 58 -2.32 -14.97 -2.85
C ALA A 58 -3.48 -15.97 -2.92
N PHE A 59 -4.72 -15.47 -3.01
CA PHE A 59 -5.93 -16.29 -3.18
C PHE A 59 -6.40 -16.34 -4.64
N ALA A 60 -5.50 -16.11 -5.61
CA ALA A 60 -5.86 -16.03 -7.03
C ALA A 60 -6.46 -17.33 -7.55
N GLU A 61 -5.99 -18.50 -7.10
CA GLU A 61 -6.55 -19.79 -7.53
C GLU A 61 -8.00 -20.00 -7.09
N PHE A 62 -8.42 -19.39 -5.97
CA PHE A 62 -9.81 -19.44 -5.51
C PHE A 62 -10.67 -18.34 -6.14
N LEU A 63 -10.10 -17.15 -6.36
CA LEU A 63 -10.83 -16.01 -6.93
C LEU A 63 -10.95 -16.05 -8.46
N ALA A 64 -10.00 -16.66 -9.16
CA ALA A 64 -9.99 -16.70 -10.61
C ALA A 64 -11.01 -17.73 -11.14
N PRO A 65 -11.96 -17.32 -12.00
CA PRO A 65 -12.92 -18.26 -12.59
C PRO A 65 -12.27 -19.18 -13.64
N PHE A 66 -11.16 -18.76 -14.24
CA PHE A 66 -10.41 -19.50 -15.24
C PHE A 66 -8.91 -19.36 -14.96
N PRO A 67 -8.12 -20.41 -15.16
CA PRO A 67 -6.68 -20.33 -15.00
C PRO A 67 -6.07 -19.47 -16.12
N THR A 68 -4.86 -18.94 -15.89
CA THR A 68 -4.22 -17.99 -16.82
C THR A 68 -3.87 -18.62 -18.18
N ASP A 69 -3.76 -19.93 -18.24
CA ASP A 69 -3.51 -20.74 -19.44
C ASP A 69 -4.81 -21.23 -20.12
N ALA A 70 -5.98 -20.84 -19.62
CA ALA A 70 -7.25 -21.19 -20.25
C ALA A 70 -7.34 -20.59 -21.66
N TYR A 71 -7.24 -21.46 -22.66
CA TYR A 71 -7.33 -21.11 -24.07
C TYR A 71 -8.53 -21.80 -24.71
N ASN A 72 -9.38 -21.04 -25.40
CA ASN A 72 -10.51 -21.60 -26.13
C ASN A 72 -10.28 -21.53 -27.65
N ALA A 73 -9.93 -22.68 -28.24
CA ALA A 73 -9.62 -22.82 -29.66
C ALA A 73 -10.81 -22.49 -30.59
N GLN A 74 -12.06 -22.58 -30.10
CA GLN A 74 -13.24 -22.25 -30.91
C GLN A 74 -13.38 -20.74 -31.14
N TYR A 75 -12.78 -19.91 -30.28
CA TYR A 75 -12.89 -18.45 -30.35
C TYR A 75 -11.57 -17.76 -30.78
N THR A 76 -10.55 -18.51 -31.18
CA THR A 76 -9.25 -17.97 -31.62
C THR A 76 -9.38 -16.93 -32.74
N TYR A 77 -10.31 -17.16 -33.66
CA TYR A 77 -10.56 -16.30 -34.81
C TYR A 77 -11.94 -15.62 -34.73
N ALA A 78 -12.53 -15.56 -33.54
CA ALA A 78 -13.82 -14.88 -33.38
C ALA A 78 -13.65 -13.38 -33.66
N PRO A 79 -14.43 -12.79 -34.57
CA PRO A 79 -14.36 -11.36 -34.82
C PRO A 79 -14.83 -10.59 -33.58
N PRO A 80 -14.31 -9.37 -33.33
CA PRO A 80 -14.80 -8.52 -32.25
C PRO A 80 -16.31 -8.29 -32.35
N GLN A 81 -17.08 -8.79 -31.38
CA GLN A 81 -18.52 -8.62 -31.34
C GLN A 81 -18.87 -7.22 -30.81
N ARG A 82 -19.84 -6.57 -31.46
CA ARG A 82 -20.37 -5.28 -31.01
C ARG A 82 -21.34 -5.48 -29.84
N LEU A 83 -21.21 -4.66 -28.80
CA LEU A 83 -22.13 -4.61 -27.67
C LEU A 83 -23.40 -3.85 -28.08
N HIS A 84 -24.55 -4.52 -28.02
CA HIS A 84 -25.85 -3.88 -28.23
C HIS A 84 -26.51 -3.62 -26.88
N LEU A 85 -26.70 -2.34 -26.52
CA LEU A 85 -27.26 -1.97 -25.21
C LEU A 85 -28.80 -1.91 -25.21
N PHE A 86 -29.39 -1.75 -26.40
CA PHE A 86 -30.82 -1.56 -26.58
C PHE A 86 -31.37 -2.58 -27.57
N GLN A 87 -32.46 -3.24 -27.18
CA GLN A 87 -33.22 -4.14 -28.04
C GLN A 87 -34.57 -3.49 -28.36
N ARG A 88 -34.98 -3.56 -29.63
CA ARG A 88 -36.32 -3.15 -30.05
C ARG A 88 -37.25 -4.37 -29.94
N THR A 89 -38.25 -4.26 -29.08
CA THR A 89 -39.30 -5.28 -28.86
C THR A 89 -40.64 -4.69 -29.29
N ASP A 90 -41.66 -5.52 -29.46
CA ASP A 90 -43.02 -5.09 -29.80
C ASP A 90 -43.62 -4.11 -28.76
N ALA A 91 -43.14 -4.16 -27.52
CA ALA A 91 -43.49 -3.25 -26.43
C ALA A 91 -42.64 -1.95 -26.37
N GLY A 92 -41.67 -1.76 -27.27
CA GLY A 92 -40.81 -0.58 -27.32
C GLY A 92 -39.31 -0.86 -27.17
N LEU A 93 -38.54 0.18 -26.86
CA LEU A 93 -37.09 0.10 -26.65
C LEU A 93 -36.79 -0.37 -25.23
N ARG A 94 -36.13 -1.52 -25.08
CA ARG A 94 -35.72 -2.06 -23.77
C ARG A 94 -34.21 -1.99 -23.60
N PHE A 95 -33.75 -1.47 -22.47
CA PHE A 95 -32.34 -1.56 -22.07
C PHE A 95 -32.02 -3.00 -21.68
N SER A 96 -31.24 -3.68 -22.51
CA SER A 96 -30.84 -5.07 -22.33
C SER A 96 -29.54 -5.29 -23.08
N PRO A 97 -28.38 -5.23 -22.42
CA PRO A 97 -27.10 -5.49 -23.05
C PRO A 97 -27.04 -6.92 -23.62
N TYR A 98 -26.77 -7.06 -24.92
CA TYR A 98 -26.61 -8.35 -25.58
C TYR A 98 -25.51 -8.32 -26.66
N VAL A 99 -25.05 -9.52 -27.02
CA VAL A 99 -24.12 -9.78 -28.13
C VAL A 99 -24.75 -10.83 -29.05
N ASN A 100 -24.43 -10.80 -30.33
CA ASN A 100 -24.90 -11.79 -31.30
C ASN A 100 -23.97 -13.00 -31.24
N GLY A 101 -24.25 -13.92 -30.31
CA GLY A 101 -23.51 -15.17 -30.12
C GLY A 101 -23.41 -16.02 -31.38
#